data_AF-A0A841G7X0-F1
#
_entry.id   AF-A0A841G7X0-F1
#
_cell.length_a   1.000
_cell.length_b   1.000
_cell.length_c   1.000
_cell.angle_alpha   90.00
_cell.angle_beta   90.00
_cell.angle_gamma   90.00
#
_symmetry.space_group_name_H-M   'P 1'
#
loop_
_entity.id
_entity.type
_entity.pdbx_description
1 polymer ?
#
loop_
_entity_poly.entity_id
_entity_poly.type
_entity_poly.pdbx_seq_one_letter_code
_entity_poly.pdbx_strand_id
1 'polypeptide(L)'
;HLPRVLMSHTRPEPMLGVLRRIDSGPSKTRALGYINRGGTLDVAGMLIANRCTWADAIYAAAQVTGWNSSQVAAAATDARISSGSDAVRGDRAGS
;
A
#
# COMPACT_ATOMS: atom_id res chain seq x y z
N HIS A 1 17.85 -1.45 -14.38
CA HIS A 1 16.48 -2.02 -14.29
C HIS A 1 15.52 -0.99 -13.72
N LEU A 2 14.34 -0.83 -14.34
CA LEU A 2 13.31 0.13 -13.92
C LEU A 2 12.68 -0.31 -12.57
N PRO A 3 12.62 0.54 -11.53
CA PRO A 3 11.89 0.24 -10.30
C PRO A 3 10.39 0.06 -10.56
N ARG A 4 9.75 -0.86 -9.83
CA ARG A 4 8.33 -1.19 -10.01
C ARG A 4 7.59 -1.31 -8.68
N VAL A 5 6.37 -0.80 -8.66
CA VAL A 5 5.38 -1.07 -7.63
C VAL A 5 4.17 -1.69 -8.30
N LEU A 6 3.79 -2.88 -7.84
CA LEU A 6 2.60 -3.59 -8.29
C LEU A 6 1.51 -3.44 -7.24
N MET A 7 0.29 -3.13 -7.67
CA MET A 7 -0.90 -3.16 -6.82
C MET A 7 -1.83 -4.25 -7.32
N SER A 8 -2.23 -5.15 -6.42
CA SER A 8 -3.19 -6.21 -6.70
C SER A 8 -4.40 -6.07 -5.79
N HIS A 9 -5.58 -6.34 -6.33
CA HIS A 9 -6.79 -6.49 -5.51
C HIS A 9 -6.72 -7.76 -4.63
N THR A 10 -5.96 -8.76 -5.04
CA THR A 10 -5.78 -10.02 -4.33
C THR A 10 -4.45 -10.08 -3.58
N ARG A 11 -4.12 -11.26 -3.06
CA ARG A 11 -2.75 -11.60 -2.63
C ARG A 11 -1.72 -11.19 -3.70
N PRO A 12 -0.63 -10.48 -3.35
CA PRO A 12 0.38 -10.07 -4.33
C PRO A 12 1.29 -11.21 -4.82
N GLU A 13 1.40 -12.31 -4.06
CA GLU A 13 2.35 -13.40 -4.32
C GLU A 13 2.10 -14.13 -5.65
N PRO A 14 0.85 -14.46 -6.06
CA PRO A 14 0.58 -15.02 -7.39
C PRO A 14 1.02 -14.09 -8.52
N MET A 15 0.80 -12.78 -8.39
CA MET A 15 1.20 -11.80 -9.40
C MET A 15 2.72 -11.68 -9.51
N LEU A 16 3.42 -11.67 -8.38
CA LEU A 16 4.89 -11.72 -8.37
C LEU A 16 5.41 -13.01 -9.04
N GLY A 17 4.77 -14.15 -8.80
CA GLY A 17 5.11 -15.41 -9.47
C GLY A 17 4.96 -15.35 -10.99
N VAL A 18 3.82 -14.84 -11.48
CA VAL A 18 3.54 -14.68 -12.91
C VAL A 18 4.52 -13.70 -13.57
N LEU A 19 4.84 -12.61 -12.89
CA LEU A 19 5.69 -11.55 -13.41
C LEU A 19 7.19 -11.78 -13.16
N ARG A 20 7.59 -12.94 -12.60
CA ARG A 20 8.96 -13.19 -12.15
C ARG A 20 10.04 -12.97 -13.20
N ARG A 21 9.72 -13.20 -14.48
CA ARG A 21 10.65 -12.97 -15.60
C ARG A 21 10.91 -11.49 -15.90
N ILE A 22 9.99 -10.61 -15.53
CA ILE A 22 10.05 -9.17 -15.83
C ILE A 22 10.19 -8.31 -14.57
N ASP A 23 9.84 -8.84 -13.40
CA ASP A 23 10.20 -8.24 -12.13
C ASP A 23 11.73 -8.21 -12.00
N SER A 24 12.27 -7.18 -11.35
CA SER A 24 13.72 -7.01 -11.18
C SER A 24 14.19 -7.41 -9.78
N GLY A 25 13.49 -8.39 -9.19
CA GLY A 25 13.72 -8.89 -7.85
C GLY A 25 13.23 -7.97 -6.72
N PRO A 26 13.33 -8.43 -5.46
CA PRO A 26 12.87 -7.67 -4.30
C PRO A 26 13.60 -6.34 -4.07
N SER A 27 14.80 -6.15 -4.62
CA SER A 27 15.53 -4.88 -4.50
C SER A 27 14.96 -3.77 -5.40
N LYS A 28 14.23 -4.13 -6.47
CA LYS A 28 13.69 -3.19 -7.46
C LYS A 28 12.19 -3.34 -7.71
N THR A 29 11.55 -4.30 -7.05
CA THR A 29 10.11 -4.54 -7.14
C THR A 29 9.51 -4.61 -5.75
N ARG A 30 8.38 -3.93 -5.55
CA ARG A 30 7.48 -4.11 -4.41
C ARG A 30 6.10 -4.46 -4.94
N ALA A 31 5.36 -5.26 -4.19
CA ALA A 31 3.97 -5.54 -4.48
C ALA A 31 3.13 -5.29 -3.23
N LEU A 32 1.99 -4.64 -3.44
CA LEU A 32 0.98 -4.36 -2.43
C LEU A 32 -0.30 -5.10 -2.82
N GLY A 33 -1.00 -5.63 -1.83
CA GLY A 33 -2.26 -6.32 -2.02
C GLY A 33 -2.78 -6.83 -0.68
N TYR A 34 -3.79 -7.68 -0.74
CA TYR A 34 -4.40 -8.26 0.45
C TYR A 34 -3.37 -9.07 1.26
N ILE A 35 -3.19 -8.80 2.56
CA ILE A 35 -2.24 -9.51 3.45
C ILE A 35 -2.94 -10.23 4.61
N ASN A 36 -4.22 -10.56 4.44
CA ASN A 36 -5.03 -11.29 5.42
C ASN A 36 -5.37 -10.46 6.65
N ARG A 37 -5.43 -9.14 6.48
CA ARG A 37 -5.87 -8.22 7.51
C ARG A 37 -7.28 -7.75 7.16
N GLY A 38 -8.19 -7.86 8.10
CA GLY A 38 -9.60 -7.54 7.90
C GLY A 38 -10.40 -7.63 9.20
N GLY A 39 -11.71 -7.49 9.06
CA GLY A 39 -12.69 -7.42 10.13
C GLY A 39 -13.91 -6.65 9.64
N THR A 40 -14.76 -6.19 10.55
CA THR A 40 -15.84 -5.25 10.22
C THR A 40 -15.26 -3.85 10.10
N LEU A 41 -14.55 -3.61 9.00
CA LEU A 41 -13.93 -2.34 8.65
C LEU A 41 -14.60 -1.78 7.40
N ASP A 42 -14.66 -0.46 7.31
CA ASP A 42 -15.01 0.24 6.08
C ASP A 42 -13.90 0.11 5.02
N VAL A 43 -14.09 0.70 3.84
CA VAL A 43 -13.11 0.61 2.74
C VAL A 43 -11.76 1.19 3.15
N ALA A 44 -11.72 2.34 3.82
CA ALA A 44 -10.46 2.96 4.20
C ALA A 44 -9.76 2.14 5.30
N GLY A 45 -10.49 1.65 6.29
CA GLY A 45 -9.99 0.73 7.30
C GLY A 45 -9.41 -0.55 6.68
N MET A 46 -10.08 -1.13 5.68
CA MET A 46 -9.59 -2.29 4.94
C MET A 46 -8.29 -2.00 4.17
N LEU A 47 -8.15 -0.83 3.54
CA LEU A 47 -6.92 -0.45 2.83
C LEU A 47 -5.75 -0.20 3.80
N ILE A 48 -5.99 0.48 4.92
CA ILE A 48 -4.99 0.72 5.97
C ILE A 48 -4.53 -0.62 6.56
N ALA A 49 -5.47 -1.50 6.90
CA ALA A 49 -5.18 -2.81 7.48
C ALA A 49 -4.31 -3.67 6.56
N ASN A 50 -4.52 -3.57 5.24
CA ASN A 50 -3.74 -4.29 4.24
C ASN A 50 -2.52 -3.52 3.71
N ARG A 51 -2.21 -2.32 4.25
CA ARG A 51 -1.11 -1.45 3.80
C ARG A 51 -1.18 -1.16 2.29
N CYS A 52 -2.39 -0.89 1.81
CA CYS A 52 -2.72 -0.69 0.40
C CYS A 52 -3.32 0.70 0.14
N THR A 53 -3.05 1.68 1.01
CA THR A 53 -3.43 3.07 0.75
C THR A 53 -2.54 3.68 -0.34
N TRP A 54 -2.95 4.85 -0.88
CA TRP A 54 -2.10 5.62 -1.79
C TRP A 54 -0.75 5.98 -1.15
N ALA A 55 -0.74 6.26 0.15
CA ALA A 55 0.47 6.60 0.91
C ALA A 55 1.42 5.40 1.00
N ASP A 56 0.88 4.19 1.15
CA ASP A 56 1.65 2.95 1.09
C ASP A 56 2.29 2.73 -0.28
N ALA A 57 1.58 3.06 -1.37
CA ALA A 57 2.11 2.96 -2.72
C ALA A 57 3.29 3.91 -2.95
N ILE A 58 3.19 5.17 -2.50
CA ILE A 58 4.30 6.14 -2.56
C ILE A 58 5.47 5.66 -1.71
N TYR A 59 5.22 5.17 -0.50
CA TYR A 59 6.27 4.62 0.35
C TYR A 59 6.96 3.40 -0.27
N ALA A 60 6.21 2.51 -0.93
CA ALA A 60 6.76 1.39 -1.68
C ALA A 60 7.62 1.87 -2.87
N ALA A 61 7.19 2.91 -3.58
CA ALA A 61 7.95 3.51 -4.67
C ALA A 61 9.27 4.11 -4.17
N ALA A 62 9.23 4.89 -3.09
CA ALA A 62 10.41 5.47 -2.44
C ALA A 62 11.45 4.40 -2.06
N GLN A 63 11.00 3.24 -1.55
CA GLN A 63 11.89 2.13 -1.20
C GLN A 63 12.64 1.53 -2.40
N VAL A 64 12.01 1.44 -3.59
CA VAL A 64 12.65 0.81 -4.77
C VAL A 64 13.44 1.81 -5.61
N THR A 65 13.13 3.10 -5.50
CA THR A 65 13.89 4.19 -6.12
C THR A 65 15.05 4.68 -5.26
N GLY A 66 14.97 4.51 -3.93
CA GLY A 66 15.93 5.06 -2.97
C GLY A 66 15.65 6.51 -2.57
N TRP A 67 14.51 7.06 -2.99
CA TRP A 67 14.18 8.47 -2.75
C TRP A 67 13.67 8.70 -1.32
N ASN A 68 14.48 9.35 -0.48
CA ASN A 68 14.10 9.92 0.83
C ASN A 68 13.17 9.03 1.68
N SER A 69 13.43 7.73 1.71
CA SER A 69 12.50 6.71 2.23
C SER A 69 12.09 6.95 3.68
N SER A 70 12.95 7.56 4.51
CA SER A 70 12.65 7.90 5.91
C SER A 70 11.61 9.02 6.04
N GLN A 71 11.74 10.08 5.26
CA GLN A 71 10.78 11.19 5.23
C GLN A 71 9.44 10.73 4.67
N VAL A 72 9.46 9.90 3.62
CA VAL A 72 8.25 9.32 3.05
C VAL A 72 7.59 8.35 4.03
N ALA A 73 8.35 7.61 4.85
CA ALA A 73 7.79 6.75 5.89
C ALA A 73 7.00 7.54 6.95
N ALA A 74 7.57 8.67 7.40
CA ALA A 74 6.91 9.56 8.34
C ALA A 74 5.61 10.12 7.75
N ALA A 75 5.69 10.71 6.56
CA ALA A 75 4.52 11.24 5.84
C ALA A 75 3.45 10.17 5.57
N ALA A 76 3.84 8.95 5.22
CA ALA A 76 2.89 7.86 5.00
C ALA A 76 2.19 7.42 6.29
N THR A 77 2.85 7.55 7.44
CA THR A 77 2.26 7.26 8.75
C THR A 77 1.22 8.32 9.11
N ASP A 78 1.56 9.60 8.93
CA ASP A 78 0.62 10.71 9.14
C ASP A 78 -0.58 10.61 8.19
N ALA A 79 -0.35 10.24 6.93
CA ALA A 79 -1.41 10.03 5.96
C ALA A 79 -2.33 8.85 6.30
N ARG A 80 -1.81 7.77 6.93
CA ARG A 80 -2.65 6.67 7.43
C ARG A 80 -3.53 7.12 8.60
N ILE A 81 -3.01 7.99 9.47
CA ILE A 81 -3.79 8.58 10.56
C ILE A 81 -4.90 9.47 9.99
N SER A 82 -4.57 10.32 9.02
CA SER A 82 -5.55 11.21 8.40
C SER A 82 -6.62 10.43 7.62
N SER A 83 -6.23 9.44 6.83
CA SER A 83 -7.20 8.59 6.10
C SER A 83 -8.08 7.76 7.02
N GLY A 84 -7.57 7.35 8.20
CA GLY A 84 -8.41 6.77 9.25
C GLY A 84 -9.42 7.76 9.84
N SER A 85 -9.05 9.02 10.05
CA SER A 85 -9.98 10.04 10.53
C SER A 85 -11.03 10.46 9.49
N ASP A 86 -10.65 10.54 8.21
CA ASP A 86 -11.57 10.86 7.11
C ASP A 86 -12.60 9.74 6.93
N ALA A 87 -12.19 8.48 7.08
CA ALA A 87 -13.07 7.31 7.10
C ALA A 87 -14.16 7.43 8.18
N VAL A 88 -13.74 7.68 9.43
CA VAL A 88 -14.65 7.86 10.57
C VAL A 88 -15.61 9.02 10.37
N ARG A 89 -15.19 10.09 9.69
CA ARG A 89 -16.04 11.24 9.38
C ARG A 89 -17.04 10.94 8.26
N GLY A 90 -16.62 10.20 7.23
CA GLY A 90 -17.47 9.77 6.12
C GLY A 90 -18.62 8.87 6.56
N ASP A 91 -18.35 7.92 7.47
CA ASP A 91 -19.37 7.02 8.03
C ASP A 91 -20.48 7.76 8.80
N ARG A 92 -20.18 8.91 9.41
CA ARG A 92 -21.17 9.73 10.15
C ARG A 92 -22.04 10.61 9.26
N ALA A 93 -21.64 10.85 8.01
CA ALA A 93 -22.40 11.68 7.07
C ALA A 93 -23.45 10.88 6.29
N GLY A 94 -23.46 9.55 6.41
CA GLY A 94 -24.35 8.63 5.70
C GLY A 94 -25.44 7.96 6.54
N SER A 95 -25.65 8.39 7.79
CA SER A 95 -26.71 7.89 8.69
C SER A 95 -27.87 8.85 8.85
#